data_AF-E4YID9-F1
#
_entry.id   AF-E4YID9-F1
#
_cell.length_a   1.000
_cell.length_b   1.000
_cell.length_c   1.000
_cell.angle_alpha   90.00
_cell.angle_beta   90.00
_cell.angle_gamma   90.00
#
_symmetry.space_group_name_H-M   'P 1'
#
loop_
_entity.id
_entity.type
_entity.pdbx_description
1 polymer ?
#
loop_
_entity_poly.entity_id
_entity_poly.type
_entity_poly.pdbx_seq_one_letter_code
_entity_poly.pdbx_strand_id
1 'polypeptide(L)'
;MLTFSLLSIVAAASRKKSPNLPVYEADYPALAPRGRAMPVSMLDHPMIAPDIERMGPAMERKYRNLEKMMTFIDTSSNNITRYWVYGCWCFQMGDYPMRQGVGAPQDEVDKTCKHHKECYMCAKKDHGQECVPEETGYRHKGAYDKVTGDAFIRCMDPVGTCKRQICECDRAMAERLEPASAGDNGWNAAHHAFYGGFDSRSKCLRMDHTGPGNDFKVQCCGTDGDRVPYKFHKDGSGKQCCGGNIFDSDIQECCSGDQVASIGSC
;
A
#
# COMPACT_ATOMS: atom_id res chain seq x y z
N MET A 1 42.08 3.44 -55.13
CA MET A 1 41.78 4.30 -53.96
C MET A 1 40.28 4.26 -53.74
N LEU A 2 39.82 3.95 -52.52
CA LEU A 2 38.39 3.87 -52.20
C LEU A 2 37.86 5.24 -51.77
N THR A 3 36.67 5.61 -52.24
CA THR A 3 35.87 6.72 -51.70
C THR A 3 34.54 6.16 -51.20
N PHE A 4 34.41 6.02 -49.87
CA PHE A 4 33.18 5.56 -49.25
C PHE A 4 32.11 6.66 -49.28
N SER A 5 30.92 6.32 -49.76
CA SER A 5 29.75 7.20 -49.69
C SER A 5 29.11 7.10 -48.31
N LEU A 6 29.11 8.21 -47.55
CA LEU A 6 28.49 8.31 -46.24
C LEU A 6 26.97 8.47 -46.38
N LEU A 7 26.22 7.36 -46.32
CA LEU A 7 24.78 7.42 -46.07
C LEU A 7 24.54 7.75 -44.58
N SER A 8 24.15 8.99 -44.31
CA SER A 8 23.67 9.40 -42.98
C SER A 8 22.30 8.77 -42.70
N ILE A 9 22.29 7.67 -41.93
CA ILE A 9 21.05 7.10 -41.40
C ILE A 9 20.53 8.04 -40.31
N VAL A 10 19.60 8.92 -40.67
CA VAL A 10 18.82 9.68 -39.68
C VAL A 10 17.87 8.70 -39.00
N ALA A 11 18.28 8.18 -37.84
CA ALA A 11 17.42 7.38 -36.99
C ALA A 11 16.22 8.23 -36.57
N ALA A 12 15.05 7.95 -37.14
CA ALA A 12 13.80 8.58 -36.73
C ALA A 12 13.53 8.19 -35.27
N ALA A 13 13.78 9.11 -34.35
CA ALA A 13 13.45 8.94 -32.95
C ALA A 13 11.93 8.75 -32.84
N SER A 14 11.51 7.50 -32.65
CA SER A 14 10.12 7.16 -32.39
C SER A 14 9.66 8.01 -31.21
N ARG A 15 8.68 8.89 -31.45
CA ARG A 15 8.01 9.64 -30.39
C ARG A 15 7.26 8.62 -29.54
N LYS A 16 7.94 8.05 -28.53
CA LYS A 16 7.30 7.32 -27.44
C LYS A 16 6.14 8.20 -26.99
N LYS A 17 4.90 7.71 -27.13
CA LYS A 17 3.76 8.37 -26.47
C LYS A 17 4.18 8.53 -25.02
N SER A 18 3.98 9.74 -24.46
CA SER A 18 4.10 9.91 -23.01
C SER A 18 3.28 8.79 -22.36
N PRO A 19 3.82 8.03 -21.40
CA PRO A 19 3.04 7.01 -20.73
C PRO A 19 1.76 7.66 -20.18
N ASN A 20 0.63 6.97 -20.29
CA ASN A 20 -0.62 7.43 -19.70
C ASN A 20 -0.46 7.38 -18.19
N LEU A 21 0.01 8.48 -17.60
CA LEU A 21 0.24 8.59 -16.16
C LEU A 21 -1.10 8.44 -15.41
N PRO A 22 -1.10 7.84 -14.22
CA PRO A 22 -2.30 7.78 -13.40
C PRO A 22 -2.81 9.20 -13.10
N VAL A 23 -4.14 9.34 -13.17
CA VAL A 23 -4.86 10.55 -12.76
C VAL A 23 -5.62 10.20 -11.49
N TYR A 24 -5.35 10.96 -10.43
CA TYR A 24 -6.08 10.86 -9.17
C TYR A 24 -6.98 12.09 -9.04
N GLU A 25 -8.30 11.90 -9.11
CA GLU A 25 -9.27 12.99 -8.98
C GLU A 25 -9.67 13.09 -7.51
N ALA A 26 -9.32 14.20 -6.88
CA ALA A 26 -9.38 14.36 -5.42
C ALA A 26 -10.14 15.63 -5.04
N ASP A 27 -11.43 15.48 -4.71
CA ASP A 27 -12.37 16.55 -4.34
C ASP A 27 -12.45 16.69 -2.82
N TYR A 28 -11.68 17.61 -2.25
CA TYR A 28 -11.64 17.86 -0.80
C TYR A 28 -12.25 19.23 -0.49
N PRO A 29 -13.06 19.35 0.58
CA PRO A 29 -13.47 20.66 1.09
C PRO A 29 -12.24 21.48 1.48
N ALA A 30 -12.38 22.81 1.48
CA ALA A 30 -11.36 23.68 2.07
C ALA A 30 -11.07 23.23 3.51
N LEU A 31 -9.79 23.13 3.86
CA LEU A 31 -9.36 22.69 5.19
C LEU A 31 -10.11 23.47 6.27
N ALA A 32 -10.67 22.75 7.25
CA ALA A 32 -11.28 23.39 8.40
C ALA A 32 -10.26 24.34 9.06
N PRO A 33 -10.64 25.54 9.58
CA PRO A 33 -9.69 26.58 10.02
C PRO A 33 -8.73 26.23 11.17
N ARG A 34 -8.75 24.98 11.64
CA ARG A 34 -7.91 24.46 12.73
C ARG A 34 -6.60 23.83 12.24
N GLY A 35 -6.50 23.46 10.96
CA GLY A 35 -5.29 22.85 10.39
C GLY A 35 -4.35 23.89 9.77
N ARG A 36 -3.09 23.93 10.22
CA ARG A 36 -2.02 24.63 9.49
C ARG A 36 -1.65 23.75 8.29
N ALA A 37 -1.76 24.28 7.06
CA ALA A 37 -1.35 23.53 5.87
C ALA A 37 0.10 23.05 6.00
N MET A 38 0.40 21.84 5.51
CA MET A 38 1.79 21.36 5.43
C MET A 38 2.61 22.38 4.61
N PRO A 39 3.70 22.94 5.16
CA PRO A 39 4.42 24.02 4.49
C PRO A 39 5.21 23.54 3.26
N VAL A 40 5.52 22.24 3.18
CA VAL A 40 6.23 21.57 2.07
C VAL A 40 5.72 20.12 1.99
N SER A 41 5.67 19.50 0.80
CA SER A 41 5.41 18.05 0.67
C SER A 41 6.64 17.25 1.10
N MET A 42 6.43 16.11 1.75
CA MET A 42 7.47 15.14 2.11
C MET A 42 8.32 14.74 0.91
N LEU A 43 7.73 14.62 -0.29
CA LEU A 43 8.48 14.18 -1.46
C LEU A 43 9.54 15.20 -1.90
N ASP A 44 9.39 16.46 -1.46
CA ASP A 44 10.34 17.53 -1.70
C ASP A 44 11.38 17.61 -0.54
N HIS A 45 11.32 16.71 0.46
CA HIS A 45 12.29 16.61 1.54
C HIS A 45 13.64 16.05 1.03
N PRO A 46 14.81 16.62 1.40
CA PRO A 46 16.11 16.22 0.83
C PRO A 46 16.50 14.75 1.00
N MET A 47 15.98 14.05 2.02
CA MET A 47 16.22 12.60 2.22
C MET A 47 15.36 11.69 1.32
N ILE A 48 14.38 12.24 0.59
CA ILE A 48 13.35 11.49 -0.15
C ILE A 48 13.33 11.89 -1.63
N ALA A 49 13.46 13.18 -1.93
CA ALA A 49 13.43 13.71 -3.29
C ALA A 49 14.33 12.94 -4.30
N PRO A 50 15.60 12.60 -3.99
CA PRO A 50 16.46 11.87 -4.93
C PRO A 50 15.95 10.46 -5.27
N ASP A 51 15.24 9.81 -4.35
CA ASP A 51 14.67 8.49 -4.57
C ASP A 51 13.35 8.56 -5.35
N ILE A 52 12.52 9.56 -5.08
CA ILE A 52 11.28 9.82 -5.82
C ILE A 52 11.57 10.18 -7.29
N GLU A 53 12.57 11.03 -7.54
CA GLU A 53 13.03 11.34 -8.90
C GLU A 53 13.46 10.08 -9.66
N ARG A 54 14.18 9.17 -9.00
CA ARG A 54 14.60 7.89 -9.60
C ARG A 54 13.43 6.94 -9.90
N MET A 55 12.38 6.93 -9.07
CA MET A 55 11.20 6.07 -9.26
C MET A 55 10.26 6.56 -10.38
N GLY A 56 10.36 7.83 -10.76
CA GLY A 56 9.65 8.39 -11.91
C GLY A 56 8.19 8.80 -11.66
N PRO A 57 7.56 9.43 -12.68
CA PRO A 57 6.39 10.29 -12.49
C PRO A 57 5.09 9.55 -12.12
N ALA A 58 4.98 8.25 -12.40
CA ALA A 58 3.84 7.46 -11.98
C ALA A 58 3.89 7.17 -10.47
N MET A 59 5.06 6.78 -9.96
CA MET A 59 5.32 6.57 -8.54
C MET A 59 5.15 7.88 -7.76
N GLU A 60 5.72 8.98 -8.24
CA GLU A 60 5.58 10.30 -7.61
C GLU A 60 4.10 10.68 -7.43
N ARG A 61 3.30 10.57 -8.50
CA ARG A 61 1.86 10.86 -8.45
C ARG A 61 1.12 9.99 -7.42
N LYS A 62 1.47 8.71 -7.35
CA LYS A 62 0.91 7.79 -6.37
C LYS A 62 1.24 8.21 -4.94
N TYR A 63 2.50 8.57 -4.67
CA TYR A 63 2.92 9.08 -3.36
C TYR A 63 2.27 10.41 -3.00
N ARG A 64 2.23 11.39 -3.91
CA ARG A 64 1.57 12.69 -3.65
C ARG A 64 0.08 12.51 -3.36
N ASN A 65 -0.57 11.52 -4.00
CA ASN A 65 -1.96 11.22 -3.69
C ASN A 65 -2.14 10.56 -2.31
N LEU A 66 -1.29 9.60 -1.95
CA LEU A 66 -1.34 8.97 -0.62
C LEU A 66 -1.03 9.97 0.51
N GLU A 67 -0.01 10.81 0.32
CA GLU A 67 0.32 11.92 1.23
C GLU A 67 -0.88 12.87 1.38
N LYS A 68 -1.53 13.25 0.27
CA LYS A 68 -2.75 14.07 0.29
C LYS A 68 -3.89 13.41 1.07
N MET A 69 -4.05 12.09 0.97
CA MET A 69 -5.06 11.34 1.74
C MET A 69 -4.74 11.34 3.24
N MET A 70 -3.49 11.03 3.61
CA MET A 70 -3.01 11.02 5.00
C MET A 70 -3.15 12.39 5.67
N THR A 71 -2.67 13.44 5.01
CA THR A 71 -2.70 14.83 5.54
C THR A 71 -4.09 15.45 5.60
N PHE A 72 -5.05 14.94 4.83
CA PHE A 72 -6.45 15.33 4.95
C PHE A 72 -7.14 14.66 6.15
N ILE A 73 -6.86 13.37 6.39
CA ILE A 73 -7.39 12.62 7.53
C ILE A 73 -6.79 13.15 8.84
N ASP A 74 -5.46 13.28 8.90
CA ASP A 74 -4.77 13.83 10.06
C ASP A 74 -3.82 14.96 9.66
N THR A 75 -4.24 16.19 9.96
CA THR A 75 -3.45 17.41 9.71
C THR A 75 -2.24 17.57 10.66
N SER A 76 -2.15 16.76 11.71
CA SER A 76 -0.96 16.65 12.57
C SER A 76 0.10 15.70 12.00
N SER A 77 -0.27 14.80 11.08
CA SER A 77 0.64 13.91 10.35
C SER A 77 1.45 14.71 9.32
N ASN A 78 2.39 15.50 9.83
CA ASN A 78 3.22 16.45 9.09
C ASN A 78 4.59 15.89 8.69
N ASN A 79 4.86 14.62 9.01
CA ASN A 79 6.18 14.02 8.94
C ASN A 79 6.10 12.54 8.53
N ILE A 80 5.47 12.27 7.39
CA ILE A 80 5.46 10.94 6.74
C ILE A 80 6.89 10.44 6.41
N THR A 81 7.91 11.32 6.44
CA THR A 81 9.35 10.94 6.43
C THR A 81 9.68 9.95 7.55
N ARG A 82 9.00 10.00 8.70
CA ARG A 82 9.12 9.03 9.81
C ARG A 82 8.87 7.59 9.38
N TYR A 83 8.09 7.39 8.32
CA TYR A 83 7.68 6.09 7.79
C TYR A 83 8.44 5.72 6.50
N TRP A 84 9.24 6.63 5.94
CA TRP A 84 10.14 6.32 4.83
C TRP A 84 11.20 5.31 5.30
N VAL A 85 11.51 4.27 4.53
CA VAL A 85 12.51 3.23 4.89
C VAL A 85 12.40 2.72 6.34
N TYR A 86 11.17 2.52 6.78
CA TYR A 86 10.84 2.16 8.16
C TYR A 86 10.45 0.67 8.25
N GLY A 87 11.01 -0.01 9.26
CA GLY A 87 10.77 -1.42 9.51
C GLY A 87 11.03 -2.28 8.28
N CYS A 88 10.13 -3.24 8.07
CA CYS A 88 10.22 -4.25 7.02
C CYS A 88 9.25 -4.05 5.84
N TRP A 89 8.29 -3.14 5.95
CA TRP A 89 7.17 -2.98 5.01
C TRP A 89 6.84 -1.53 4.66
N CYS A 90 7.21 -0.54 5.48
CA CYS A 90 6.96 0.86 5.14
C CYS A 90 8.00 1.38 4.13
N PHE A 91 7.50 1.81 2.96
CA PHE A 91 8.20 2.61 1.94
C PHE A 91 9.69 2.26 1.75
N GLN A 92 9.95 0.97 1.49
CA GLN A 92 11.28 0.38 1.37
C GLN A 92 11.99 0.80 0.08
N MET A 93 13.33 0.83 0.09
CA MET A 93 14.13 1.24 -1.07
C MET A 93 14.11 0.21 -2.21
N GLY A 94 13.67 0.63 -3.40
CA GLY A 94 13.79 -0.15 -4.63
C GLY A 94 12.99 0.43 -5.79
N ASP A 95 12.85 -0.33 -6.88
CA ASP A 95 12.13 0.12 -8.08
C ASP A 95 10.62 0.26 -7.86
N TYR A 96 10.06 -0.52 -6.92
CA TYR A 96 8.61 -0.60 -6.65
C TYR A 96 8.34 -0.56 -5.13
N PRO A 97 8.71 0.53 -4.43
CA PRO A 97 8.62 0.65 -2.96
C PRO A 97 7.18 0.46 -2.46
N MET A 98 6.20 0.80 -3.30
CA MET A 98 4.78 0.66 -3.01
C MET A 98 4.30 -0.80 -2.94
N ARG A 99 5.09 -1.77 -3.41
CA ARG A 99 4.78 -3.21 -3.42
C ARG A 99 5.82 -4.09 -2.70
N GLN A 100 6.86 -3.48 -2.12
CA GLN A 100 7.94 -4.18 -1.43
C GLN A 100 7.70 -4.29 0.08
N GLY A 101 8.16 -5.40 0.66
CA GLY A 101 8.13 -5.71 2.08
C GLY A 101 8.25 -7.21 2.32
N VAL A 102 8.88 -7.62 3.42
CA VAL A 102 9.19 -9.03 3.73
C VAL A 102 9.29 -9.30 5.23
N GLY A 103 9.11 -10.55 5.66
CA GLY A 103 9.32 -10.94 7.05
C GLY A 103 8.24 -10.47 8.02
N ALA A 104 8.51 -10.58 9.32
CA ALA A 104 7.59 -10.13 10.36
C ALA A 104 7.63 -8.59 10.49
N PRO A 105 6.48 -7.92 10.70
CA PRO A 105 6.48 -6.49 11.00
C PRO A 105 7.17 -6.23 12.34
N GLN A 106 7.90 -5.13 12.44
CA GLN A 106 8.64 -4.78 13.67
C GLN A 106 7.73 -4.22 14.78
N ASP A 107 6.65 -3.55 14.39
CA ASP A 107 5.72 -2.84 15.28
C ASP A 107 4.36 -2.60 14.58
N GLU A 108 3.43 -1.89 15.23
CA GLU A 108 2.09 -1.65 14.68
C GLU A 108 2.08 -0.69 13.47
N VAL A 109 3.07 0.19 13.34
CA VAL A 109 3.27 1.04 12.15
C VAL A 109 3.67 0.18 10.96
N ASP A 110 4.69 -0.67 11.14
CA ASP A 110 5.20 -1.58 10.12
C ASP A 110 4.15 -2.65 9.73
N LYS A 111 3.32 -3.08 10.67
CA LYS A 111 2.15 -3.94 10.45
C LYS A 111 1.06 -3.23 9.63
N THR A 112 0.82 -1.94 9.87
CA THR A 112 -0.10 -1.13 9.04
C THR A 112 0.42 -1.03 7.60
N CYS A 113 1.72 -0.81 7.43
CA CYS A 113 2.36 -0.84 6.11
C CYS A 113 2.27 -2.23 5.45
N LYS A 114 2.50 -3.32 6.21
CA LYS A 114 2.35 -4.70 5.73
C LYS A 114 0.94 -4.95 5.19
N HIS A 115 -0.08 -4.61 5.98
CA HIS A 115 -1.49 -4.73 5.60
C HIS A 115 -1.82 -3.97 4.31
N HIS A 116 -1.27 -2.76 4.15
CA HIS A 116 -1.39 -1.99 2.92
C HIS A 116 -0.78 -2.69 1.70
N LYS A 117 0.42 -3.28 1.82
CA LYS A 117 1.06 -4.08 0.74
C LYS A 117 0.23 -5.31 0.41
N GLU A 118 -0.28 -5.99 1.42
CA GLU A 118 -1.13 -7.17 1.28
C GLU A 118 -2.46 -6.84 0.56
N CYS A 119 -3.07 -5.70 0.87
CA CYS A 119 -4.24 -5.19 0.14
C CYS A 119 -3.98 -4.96 -1.35
N TYR A 120 -2.81 -4.45 -1.73
CA TYR A 120 -2.41 -4.36 -3.15
C TYR A 120 -2.12 -5.73 -3.77
N MET A 121 -1.52 -6.68 -3.04
CA MET A 121 -1.35 -8.05 -3.54
C MET A 121 -2.71 -8.68 -3.84
N CYS A 122 -3.71 -8.39 -3.00
CA CYS A 122 -5.08 -8.80 -3.23
C CYS A 122 -5.74 -8.09 -4.40
N ALA A 123 -5.56 -6.77 -4.58
CA ALA A 123 -6.06 -6.06 -5.76
C ALA A 123 -5.51 -6.65 -7.07
N LYS A 124 -4.22 -6.98 -7.10
CA LYS A 124 -3.60 -7.68 -8.24
C LYS A 124 -4.10 -9.11 -8.42
N LYS A 125 -4.43 -9.81 -7.32
CA LYS A 125 -4.98 -11.18 -7.35
C LYS A 125 -6.42 -11.21 -7.85
N ASP A 126 -7.25 -10.26 -7.41
CA ASP A 126 -8.68 -10.19 -7.66
C ASP A 126 -9.00 -9.56 -9.03
N HIS A 127 -8.17 -8.63 -9.51
CA HIS A 127 -8.39 -7.89 -10.76
C HIS A 127 -7.35 -8.13 -11.88
N GLY A 128 -6.36 -8.99 -11.66
CA GLY A 128 -5.38 -9.39 -12.67
C GLY A 128 -4.10 -8.55 -12.70
N GLN A 129 -3.17 -8.92 -13.60
CA GLN A 129 -1.79 -8.42 -13.56
C GLN A 129 -1.66 -6.91 -13.77
N GLU A 130 -2.56 -6.30 -14.54
CA GLU A 130 -2.62 -4.86 -14.82
C GLU A 130 -3.13 -4.03 -13.63
N CYS A 131 -3.66 -4.67 -12.57
CA CYS A 131 -4.05 -3.95 -11.36
C CYS A 131 -2.82 -3.62 -10.50
N VAL A 132 -2.11 -2.58 -10.94
CA VAL A 132 -0.86 -2.09 -10.36
C VAL A 132 -1.11 -0.75 -9.65
N PRO A 133 -0.83 -0.61 -8.35
CA PRO A 133 -1.18 0.59 -7.57
C PRO A 133 -0.53 1.88 -8.09
N GLU A 134 0.64 1.77 -8.69
CA GLU A 134 1.41 2.89 -9.26
C GLU A 134 0.93 3.34 -10.64
N GLU A 135 0.12 2.52 -11.32
CA GLU A 135 -0.40 2.79 -12.67
C GLU A 135 -1.94 2.98 -12.67
N THR A 136 -2.59 2.64 -11.56
CA THR A 136 -4.04 2.74 -11.36
C THR A 136 -4.42 4.09 -10.75
N GLY A 137 -4.83 5.03 -11.61
CA GLY A 137 -5.46 6.29 -11.20
C GLY A 137 -6.94 6.13 -10.84
N TYR A 138 -7.37 6.68 -9.70
CA TYR A 138 -8.71 6.53 -9.13
C TYR A 138 -9.28 7.86 -8.60
N ARG A 139 -10.58 7.87 -8.28
CA ARG A 139 -11.33 9.05 -7.84
C ARG A 139 -11.73 8.94 -6.36
N HIS A 140 -11.51 9.99 -5.58
CA HIS A 140 -11.84 10.04 -4.16
C HIS A 140 -12.33 11.44 -3.72
N LYS A 141 -13.17 11.46 -2.69
CA LYS A 141 -13.75 12.67 -2.12
C LYS A 141 -13.52 12.69 -0.60
N GLY A 142 -13.02 13.82 -0.10
CA GLY A 142 -12.89 14.08 1.33
C GLY A 142 -14.17 14.71 1.90
N ALA A 143 -14.48 14.42 3.14
CA ALA A 143 -15.54 15.10 3.89
C ALA A 143 -15.24 15.05 5.40
N TYR A 144 -16.02 15.80 6.17
CA TYR A 144 -15.96 15.79 7.63
C TYR A 144 -17.24 15.16 8.18
N ASP A 145 -17.12 14.37 9.25
CA ASP A 145 -18.28 13.94 10.01
C ASP A 145 -18.97 15.14 10.66
N LYS A 146 -20.30 15.13 10.71
CA LYS A 146 -21.09 16.28 11.20
C LYS A 146 -21.20 16.34 12.72
N VAL A 147 -20.86 15.26 13.42
CA VAL A 147 -20.98 15.11 14.87
C VAL A 147 -19.61 15.21 15.52
N THR A 148 -18.63 14.42 15.07
CA THR A 148 -17.27 14.44 15.63
C THR A 148 -16.40 15.53 15.02
N GLY A 149 -16.63 15.87 13.75
CA GLY A 149 -15.77 16.75 12.96
C GLY A 149 -14.56 16.06 12.32
N ASP A 150 -14.45 14.73 12.47
CA ASP A 150 -13.32 13.96 11.94
C ASP A 150 -13.33 13.93 10.41
N ALA A 151 -12.16 13.97 9.80
CA ALA A 151 -12.00 13.83 8.36
C ALA A 151 -12.11 12.36 7.95
N PHE A 152 -12.88 12.09 6.90
CA PHE A 152 -12.96 10.77 6.26
C PHE A 152 -12.91 10.90 4.73
N ILE A 153 -12.48 9.83 4.07
CA ILE A 153 -12.39 9.78 2.61
C ILE A 153 -13.40 8.77 2.06
N ARG A 154 -13.99 9.05 0.91
CA ARG A 154 -14.79 8.10 0.13
C ARG A 154 -14.13 7.89 -1.22
N CYS A 155 -13.81 6.63 -1.52
CA CYS A 155 -13.51 6.24 -2.89
C CYS A 155 -14.80 6.33 -3.73
N MET A 156 -14.67 6.72 -5.01
CA MET A 156 -15.80 7.10 -5.87
C MET A 156 -15.95 6.21 -7.11
N ASP A 157 -14.98 5.36 -7.42
CA ASP A 157 -15.06 4.40 -8.53
C ASP A 157 -15.96 3.20 -8.21
N PRO A 158 -16.56 2.51 -9.19
CA PRO A 158 -17.52 1.43 -8.92
C PRO A 158 -16.94 0.31 -8.05
N VAL A 159 -17.76 -0.24 -7.15
CA VAL A 159 -17.39 -1.38 -6.30
C VAL A 159 -17.03 -2.59 -7.17
N GLY A 160 -16.04 -3.38 -6.74
CA GLY A 160 -15.53 -4.52 -7.52
C GLY A 160 -14.65 -4.12 -8.72
N THR A 161 -14.06 -2.91 -8.72
CA THR A 161 -13.06 -2.51 -9.71
C THR A 161 -11.68 -2.34 -9.06
N CYS A 162 -10.62 -2.59 -9.83
CA CYS A 162 -9.24 -2.32 -9.40
C CYS A 162 -9.07 -0.89 -8.84
N LYS A 163 -9.65 0.12 -9.52
CA LYS A 163 -9.60 1.52 -9.06
C LYS A 163 -10.20 1.71 -7.67
N ARG A 164 -11.36 1.08 -7.40
CA ARG A 164 -11.95 1.03 -6.06
C ARG A 164 -10.98 0.36 -5.09
N GLN A 165 -10.56 -0.88 -5.33
CA GLN A 165 -9.78 -1.64 -4.34
C GLN A 165 -8.45 -0.94 -4.00
N ILE A 166 -7.72 -0.42 -4.99
CA ILE A 166 -6.48 0.36 -4.76
C ILE A 166 -6.75 1.61 -3.92
N CYS A 167 -7.81 2.37 -4.21
CA CYS A 167 -8.21 3.53 -3.42
C CYS A 167 -8.56 3.15 -1.97
N GLU A 168 -9.26 2.04 -1.77
CA GLU A 168 -9.67 1.56 -0.44
C GLU A 168 -8.48 1.07 0.38
N CYS A 169 -7.47 0.45 -0.26
CA CYS A 169 -6.18 0.16 0.38
C CYS A 169 -5.48 1.44 0.87
N ASP A 170 -5.44 2.48 0.02
CA ASP A 170 -4.81 3.76 0.37
C ASP A 170 -5.59 4.50 1.48
N ARG A 171 -6.92 4.43 1.45
CA ARG A 171 -7.79 4.96 2.50
C ARG A 171 -7.53 4.26 3.83
N ALA A 172 -7.53 2.94 3.84
CA ALA A 172 -7.26 2.15 5.04
C ALA A 172 -5.87 2.45 5.63
N MET A 173 -4.83 2.65 4.80
CA MET A 173 -3.52 3.09 5.29
C MET A 173 -3.60 4.49 5.91
N ALA A 174 -4.24 5.44 5.22
CA ALA A 174 -4.33 6.82 5.67
C ALA A 174 -5.18 6.99 6.96
N GLU A 175 -6.19 6.15 7.16
CA GLU A 175 -7.02 6.10 8.37
C GLU A 175 -6.29 5.48 9.59
N ARG A 176 -5.23 4.69 9.38
CA ARG A 176 -4.64 3.82 10.44
C ARG A 176 -3.21 4.14 10.82
N LEU A 177 -2.42 4.75 9.94
CA LEU A 177 -0.98 4.89 10.17
C LEU A 177 -0.64 5.79 11.37
N GLU A 178 -1.31 6.93 11.53
CA GLU A 178 -1.06 7.82 12.68
C GLU A 178 -1.61 7.25 14.01
N PRO A 179 -2.83 6.66 14.07
CA PRO A 179 -3.26 5.89 15.25
C PRO A 179 -2.29 4.76 15.64
N ALA A 180 -1.76 4.01 14.68
CA ALA A 180 -0.75 2.99 14.94
C ALA A 180 0.59 3.59 15.42
N SER A 181 0.97 4.77 14.92
CA SER A 181 2.17 5.50 15.32
C SER A 181 2.12 6.02 16.75
N ALA A 182 0.94 6.47 17.19
CA ALA A 182 0.69 7.02 18.52
C ALA A 182 0.32 5.95 19.58
N GLY A 183 0.00 4.72 19.18
CA GLY A 183 -0.44 3.63 20.06
C GLY A 183 0.68 2.86 20.75
N ASP A 184 0.28 1.85 21.54
CA ASP A 184 1.19 0.89 22.16
C ASP A 184 1.94 0.09 21.08
N ASN A 185 3.26 -0.06 21.26
CA ASN A 185 4.14 -0.60 20.23
C ASN A 185 3.98 0.14 18.87
N GLY A 186 3.84 1.46 18.93
CA GLY A 186 3.81 2.36 17.79
C GLY A 186 5.19 2.75 17.28
N TRP A 187 5.35 4.00 16.81
CA TRP A 187 6.55 4.41 16.10
C TRP A 187 7.80 4.45 16.99
N ASN A 188 8.89 3.84 16.51
CA ASN A 188 10.17 3.73 17.18
C ASN A 188 11.32 4.10 16.23
N ALA A 189 12.10 5.11 16.59
CA ALA A 189 13.27 5.53 15.82
C ALA A 189 14.26 4.39 15.51
N ALA A 190 14.37 3.38 16.39
CA ALA A 190 15.22 2.21 16.22
C ALA A 190 14.88 1.35 14.99
N HIS A 191 13.66 1.45 14.45
CA HIS A 191 13.20 0.73 13.27
C HIS A 191 13.33 1.55 11.97
N HIS A 192 13.78 2.81 12.04
CA HIS A 192 13.98 3.68 10.88
C HIS A 192 15.44 3.63 10.39
N ALA A 193 15.67 3.43 9.09
CA ALA A 193 17.03 3.26 8.57
C ALA A 193 17.95 4.46 8.85
N PHE A 194 17.45 5.70 8.74
CA PHE A 194 18.27 6.91 8.96
C PHE A 194 18.33 7.39 10.41
N TYR A 195 17.40 6.99 11.29
CA TYR A 195 17.36 7.47 12.69
C TYR A 195 17.87 6.44 13.69
N GLY A 196 17.63 5.15 13.43
CA GLY A 196 18.07 4.04 14.28
C GLY A 196 19.14 3.15 13.66
N GLY A 197 19.50 3.38 12.38
CA GLY A 197 20.42 2.50 11.65
C GLY A 197 19.81 1.14 11.29
N PHE A 198 18.47 1.05 11.21
CA PHE A 198 17.78 -0.20 10.90
C PHE A 198 18.10 -0.68 9.47
N ASP A 199 18.72 -1.85 9.36
CA ASP A 199 18.95 -2.51 8.07
C ASP A 199 17.87 -3.57 7.81
N SER A 200 16.86 -3.20 7.01
CA SER A 200 15.79 -4.13 6.63
C SER A 200 16.30 -5.35 5.85
N ARG A 201 17.47 -5.28 5.20
CA ARG A 201 18.01 -6.42 4.42
C ARG A 201 18.51 -7.56 5.31
N SER A 202 19.05 -7.26 6.49
CA SER A 202 19.49 -8.27 7.47
C SER A 202 18.45 -8.58 8.56
N LYS A 203 17.58 -7.61 8.90
CA LYS A 203 16.56 -7.80 9.95
C LYS A 203 15.26 -8.43 9.46
N CYS A 204 14.85 -8.14 8.22
CA CYS A 204 13.57 -8.58 7.67
C CYS A 204 13.71 -9.92 6.94
N LEU A 205 14.10 -10.95 7.71
CA LEU A 205 14.29 -12.29 7.16
C LEU A 205 12.98 -12.80 6.57
N ARG A 206 13.03 -13.27 5.31
CA ARG A 206 11.99 -14.15 4.79
C ARG A 206 12.03 -15.43 5.62
N MET A 207 10.91 -15.84 6.20
CA MET A 207 10.78 -17.18 6.78
C MET A 207 11.19 -18.18 5.70
N ASP A 208 12.27 -18.91 5.94
CA ASP A 208 12.81 -19.82 4.94
C ASP A 208 11.81 -20.95 4.71
N HIS A 209 11.25 -21.01 3.50
CA HIS A 209 10.24 -21.99 3.14
C HIS A 209 10.91 -23.28 2.63
N THR A 210 11.79 -23.85 3.47
CA THR A 210 12.41 -25.17 3.28
C THR A 210 11.49 -26.34 3.64
N GLY A 211 10.19 -26.08 3.81
CA GLY A 211 9.15 -27.11 3.83
C GLY A 211 8.88 -27.70 2.43
N PRO A 212 8.22 -28.87 2.34
CA PRO A 212 7.91 -29.52 1.06
C PRO A 212 7.17 -28.58 0.11
N GLY A 213 7.77 -28.33 -1.05
CA GLY A 213 7.25 -27.38 -2.01
C GLY A 213 5.93 -27.81 -2.66
N ASN A 214 5.18 -26.80 -3.09
CA ASN A 214 4.22 -26.83 -4.21
C ASN A 214 2.76 -27.23 -3.96
N ASP A 215 2.27 -27.53 -2.75
CA ASP A 215 0.84 -27.85 -2.55
C ASP A 215 -0.05 -26.76 -1.91
N PHE A 216 0.36 -25.49 -2.02
CA PHE A 216 -0.46 -24.35 -1.56
C PHE A 216 -0.94 -23.46 -2.72
N LYS A 217 -2.18 -22.96 -2.60
CA LYS A 217 -2.76 -21.87 -3.37
C LYS A 217 -2.80 -20.60 -2.50
N VAL A 218 -2.92 -19.44 -3.14
CA VAL A 218 -3.12 -18.14 -2.48
C VAL A 218 -4.46 -17.55 -2.92
N GLN A 219 -5.25 -17.09 -1.95
CA GLN A 219 -6.51 -16.34 -2.12
C GLN A 219 -6.54 -15.19 -1.12
N CYS A 220 -7.47 -14.26 -1.28
CA CYS A 220 -7.62 -13.08 -0.44
C CYS A 220 -8.95 -13.07 0.31
N CYS A 221 -8.89 -12.62 1.56
CA CYS A 221 -10.02 -12.50 2.48
C CYS A 221 -10.07 -11.10 3.09
N GLY A 222 -11.26 -10.56 3.34
CA GLY A 222 -11.48 -9.22 3.86
C GLY A 222 -12.45 -8.39 3.00
N THR A 223 -12.91 -7.27 3.55
CA THR A 223 -13.61 -6.19 2.81
C THR A 223 -12.62 -5.30 2.05
N ASP A 224 -13.08 -4.48 1.12
CA ASP A 224 -12.21 -3.52 0.41
C ASP A 224 -11.42 -2.64 1.40
N GLY A 225 -10.11 -2.48 1.17
CA GLY A 225 -9.17 -1.86 2.12
C GLY A 225 -8.60 -2.80 3.18
N ASP A 226 -9.28 -3.93 3.43
CA ASP A 226 -8.93 -4.94 4.45
C ASP A 226 -8.54 -6.30 3.89
N ARG A 227 -8.43 -6.42 2.56
CA ARG A 227 -8.14 -7.70 1.91
C ARG A 227 -6.69 -8.13 2.16
N VAL A 228 -6.48 -9.26 2.83
CA VAL A 228 -5.16 -9.86 3.06
C VAL A 228 -5.05 -11.26 2.43
N PRO A 229 -3.87 -11.65 1.93
CA PRO A 229 -3.67 -12.94 1.30
C PRO A 229 -3.47 -14.04 2.36
N TYR A 230 -4.11 -15.19 2.14
CA TYR A 230 -3.88 -16.41 2.89
C TYR A 230 -3.45 -17.55 1.98
N LYS A 231 -2.74 -18.53 2.56
CA LYS A 231 -2.32 -19.78 1.90
C LYS A 231 -3.21 -20.92 2.37
N PHE A 232 -3.65 -21.75 1.44
CA PHE A 232 -4.48 -22.94 1.68
C PHE A 232 -4.02 -24.08 0.79
N HIS A 233 -4.27 -25.32 1.17
CA HIS A 233 -3.81 -26.49 0.41
C HIS A 233 -4.53 -26.62 -0.94
N LYS A 234 -3.94 -27.31 -1.94
CA LYS A 234 -4.57 -27.42 -3.26
C LYS A 234 -5.90 -28.18 -3.22
N ASP A 235 -6.04 -29.12 -2.30
CA ASP A 235 -7.24 -29.91 -2.04
C ASP A 235 -8.37 -29.10 -1.37
N GLY A 236 -8.07 -27.93 -0.81
CA GLY A 236 -9.00 -27.04 -0.12
C GLY A 236 -8.88 -27.00 1.41
N SER A 237 -7.99 -27.79 2.01
CA SER A 237 -7.73 -27.83 3.46
C SER A 237 -6.85 -26.68 3.97
N GLY A 238 -6.76 -26.55 5.30
CA GLY A 238 -6.09 -25.44 5.97
C GLY A 238 -6.89 -24.14 5.91
N LYS A 239 -6.23 -23.00 5.67
CA LYS A 239 -6.89 -21.70 5.88
C LYS A 239 -8.01 -21.41 4.88
N GLN A 240 -9.12 -20.87 5.37
CA GLN A 240 -10.29 -20.51 4.58
C GLN A 240 -10.80 -19.12 4.98
N CYS A 241 -11.77 -18.60 4.23
CA CYS A 241 -12.31 -17.26 4.41
C CYS A 241 -13.83 -17.29 4.59
N CYS A 242 -14.33 -16.62 5.62
CA CYS A 242 -15.73 -16.23 5.76
C CYS A 242 -15.80 -14.82 6.34
N GLY A 243 -16.84 -14.03 6.05
CA GLY A 243 -17.08 -12.76 6.77
C GLY A 243 -16.01 -11.67 6.62
N GLY A 244 -14.97 -11.93 5.83
CA GLY A 244 -13.73 -11.15 5.81
C GLY A 244 -12.64 -11.66 6.77
N ASN A 245 -12.95 -12.63 7.64
CA ASN A 245 -12.05 -13.30 8.56
C ASN A 245 -11.43 -14.57 7.97
N ILE A 246 -10.14 -14.78 8.25
CA ILE A 246 -9.42 -16.00 7.90
C ILE A 246 -9.47 -16.96 9.10
N PHE A 247 -10.10 -18.12 8.91
CA PHE A 247 -10.09 -19.22 9.87
C PHE A 247 -9.28 -20.40 9.32
N ASP A 248 -9.06 -21.43 10.13
CA ASP A 248 -8.36 -22.64 9.72
C ASP A 248 -9.37 -23.80 9.62
N SER A 249 -9.54 -24.45 8.47
CA SER A 249 -10.64 -25.41 8.24
C SER A 249 -10.57 -26.65 9.12
N ASP A 250 -9.38 -26.95 9.64
CA ASP A 250 -9.09 -28.18 10.36
C ASP A 250 -9.49 -28.07 11.84
N ILE A 251 -9.72 -26.84 12.31
CA ILE A 251 -10.15 -26.48 13.67
C ILE A 251 -11.30 -25.43 13.72
N GLN A 252 -11.72 -24.91 12.56
CA GLN A 252 -12.85 -24.03 12.23
C GLN A 252 -12.99 -22.66 12.96
N GLU A 253 -14.07 -21.91 12.61
CA GLU A 253 -14.66 -20.71 13.29
C GLU A 253 -14.87 -19.35 12.49
N CYS A 254 -15.79 -19.32 11.49
CA CYS A 254 -16.59 -18.18 10.93
C CYS A 254 -17.84 -18.55 10.02
N CYS A 255 -19.08 -18.14 10.33
CA CYS A 255 -20.36 -18.27 9.56
C CYS A 255 -21.23 -16.99 9.56
N SER A 256 -22.35 -16.94 10.30
CA SER A 256 -23.53 -16.12 9.99
C SER A 256 -23.74 -15.04 11.03
N GLY A 257 -23.48 -13.78 10.66
CA GLY A 257 -22.89 -12.87 11.66
C GLY A 257 -21.47 -13.36 12.03
N ASP A 258 -20.80 -14.03 11.10
CA ASP A 258 -19.38 -14.41 11.15
C ASP A 258 -18.98 -15.49 12.20
N GLN A 259 -19.88 -16.46 12.48
CA GLN A 259 -19.78 -17.56 13.50
C GLN A 259 -19.68 -19.07 12.99
N VAL A 260 -18.54 -19.74 12.62
CA VAL A 260 -18.60 -21.22 12.26
C VAL A 260 -18.54 -21.96 13.56
N ALA A 261 -19.54 -22.78 13.77
CA ALA A 261 -19.46 -23.93 14.64
C ALA A 261 -18.04 -24.53 14.74
N SER A 262 -17.56 -24.53 15.97
CA SER A 262 -16.53 -25.44 16.43
C SER A 262 -15.11 -25.22 15.91
N ILE A 263 -14.46 -24.19 16.47
CA ILE A 263 -13.50 -24.57 17.52
C ILE A 263 -14.20 -24.73 18.89
N GLY A 264 -15.27 -23.95 19.12
CA GLY A 264 -16.29 -24.24 20.12
C GLY A 264 -17.64 -24.65 19.52
N SER A 265 -18.46 -23.65 19.16
CA SER A 265 -19.92 -23.82 19.13
C SER A 265 -20.71 -22.73 18.37
N CYS A 266 -20.04 -21.90 17.58
CA CYS A 266 -20.61 -20.72 16.91
C CYS A 266 -21.79 -21.01 15.94
#